data_AF-A0A516NNJ9-F1
#
_entry.id   AF-A0A516NNJ9-F1
#
_cell.length_a   1.000
_cell.length_b   1.000
_cell.length_c   1.000
_cell.angle_alpha   90.00
_cell.angle_beta   90.00
_cell.angle_gamma   90.00
#
_symmetry.space_group_name_H-M   'P 1'
#
loop_
_entity.id
_entity.type
_entity.pdbx_description
1 polymer ?
#
loop_
_entity_poly.entity_id
_entity_poly.type
_entity_poly.pdbx_seq_one_letter_code
_entity_poly.pdbx_strand_id
1 'polypeptide(L)'
;MTSETEVELEDALQVEDSAESVRRVKDIVSAALLVADPSVRVTRTEYFNHTYVPDLVVEWPSRGVDCLRRVYLRATQDPEQIEIDVKMHESSSSVFVHLSALLPTPGVAVAGLADLSDTAKSTQSLVTQVGSFEQLAKYSLAPGARLLPPSVLRGGCGLLEADHAAATAQTVSRGFAGAIEADRETTQSALEAIESVLAPAAATEVTSVLETMWVASGAPIHSFPRRNDRDWNDRYWDDPHLSPDRLRSLLRAVPPGLSDFWQKVGHRITLESFDGLNIVGEDRTALQSIMQSALRNITARTCRIVDLQRTEKDSGDLIWRVEHGQLSLQGFGHRSWIGQRSDDFPTPDKSVDRRPSPQKLANKSLRSGIPITSVSLIGGGRTLSYGSQEGVDIIGDDFAAPFAENLGSGAVVERAVALVESSKPVTIDFSTGTAFGRPSARLEAPRLLWTTWTMLGELDSSEWASFTRVVRPKERALGEDEFLDIRTPRRAISGPGPVEAVTTRLRSLRHQLADAETEYRSAARSGDLYAMLLLGMLLEHKGELTEAEIWFRSAIDPGKGEAMVALGSLLEEQGEIAEAVKWYRLAAKVVEP
;
A
#
# COMPACT_ATOMS: atom_id res chain seq x y z
N MET A 1 -5.94 32.87 -17.30
CA MET A 1 -6.80 33.18 -16.14
C MET A 1 -5.86 33.33 -14.97
N THR A 2 -5.85 34.50 -14.32
CA THR A 2 -5.06 34.73 -13.11
C THR A 2 -5.50 33.75 -12.02
N SER A 3 -4.53 33.14 -11.34
CA SER A 3 -4.78 32.23 -10.22
C SER A 3 -5.33 32.99 -9.01
N GLU A 4 -6.10 32.33 -8.15
CA GLU A 4 -6.61 32.91 -6.90
C GLU A 4 -5.45 33.46 -6.04
N THR A 5 -4.34 32.74 -6.01
CA THR A 5 -3.12 33.10 -5.27
C THR A 5 -2.34 34.26 -5.89
N GLU A 6 -2.41 34.48 -7.20
CA GLU A 6 -1.89 35.71 -7.82
C GLU A 6 -2.70 36.93 -7.38
N VAL A 7 -4.02 36.79 -7.25
CA VAL A 7 -4.89 37.87 -6.74
C VAL A 7 -4.55 38.16 -5.26
N GLU A 8 -4.43 37.12 -4.44
CA GLU A 8 -4.01 37.29 -3.04
C GLU A 8 -2.62 37.93 -2.92
N LEU A 9 -1.69 37.60 -3.83
CA LEU A 9 -0.35 38.17 -3.86
C LEU A 9 -0.38 39.65 -4.25
N GLU A 10 -1.17 40.03 -5.27
CA GLU A 10 -1.39 41.42 -5.65
C GLU A 10 -1.99 42.22 -4.49
N ASP A 11 -3.00 41.68 -3.81
CA ASP A 11 -3.62 42.30 -2.64
C ASP A 11 -2.61 42.47 -1.49
N ALA A 12 -1.75 41.48 -1.26
CA ALA A 12 -0.70 41.55 -0.24
C ALA A 12 0.35 42.64 -0.55
N LEU A 13 0.70 42.83 -1.83
CA LEU A 13 1.63 43.86 -2.28
C LEU A 13 1.05 45.29 -2.19
N GLN A 14 -0.29 45.43 -2.17
CA GLN A 14 -0.97 46.73 -2.05
C GLN A 14 -1.18 47.19 -0.59
N VAL A 15 -0.83 46.37 0.41
CA VAL A 15 -0.94 46.76 1.83
C VAL A 15 0.02 47.90 2.16
N GLU A 16 -0.51 48.99 2.75
CA GLU A 16 0.27 50.19 3.08
C GLU A 16 1.37 49.94 4.13
N ASP A 17 1.10 49.09 5.12
CA ASP A 17 2.10 48.69 6.11
C ASP A 17 3.08 47.68 5.50
N SER A 18 4.34 48.10 5.35
CA SER A 18 5.39 47.29 4.72
C SER A 18 5.71 46.03 5.50
N ALA A 19 5.63 46.04 6.83
CA ALA A 19 5.89 44.85 7.64
C ALA A 19 4.77 43.81 7.45
N GLU A 20 3.53 44.26 7.42
CA GLU A 20 2.36 43.41 7.15
C GLU A 20 2.35 42.89 5.71
N SER A 21 2.71 43.73 4.73
CA SER A 21 2.84 43.32 3.32
C SER A 21 3.87 42.20 3.17
N VAL A 22 5.10 42.40 3.69
CA VAL A 22 6.17 41.39 3.64
C VAL A 22 5.75 40.09 4.31
N ARG A 23 5.07 40.18 5.47
CA ARG A 23 4.57 39.00 6.18
C ARG A 23 3.57 38.22 5.33
N ARG A 24 2.57 38.90 4.75
CA ARG A 24 1.55 38.27 3.88
C ARG A 24 2.14 37.65 2.64
N VAL A 25 3.06 38.34 1.96
CA VAL A 25 3.76 37.79 0.78
C VAL A 25 4.50 36.50 1.16
N LYS A 26 5.25 36.50 2.28
CA LYS A 26 5.94 35.30 2.77
C LYS A 26 4.97 34.18 3.17
N ASP A 27 3.81 34.52 3.76
CA ASP A 27 2.75 33.58 4.08
C ASP A 27 2.26 32.84 2.82
N ILE A 28 1.91 33.61 1.78
CA ILE A 28 1.41 33.11 0.50
C ILE A 28 2.45 32.22 -0.19
N VAL A 29 3.70 32.68 -0.31
CA VAL A 29 4.76 31.88 -0.94
C VAL A 29 5.01 30.59 -0.13
N SER A 30 5.05 30.67 1.20
CA SER A 30 5.22 29.48 2.05
C SER A 30 4.11 28.45 1.82
N ALA A 31 2.86 28.90 1.69
CA ALA A 31 1.72 28.04 1.42
C ALA A 31 1.83 27.35 0.06
N ALA A 32 2.21 28.09 -0.99
CA ALA A 32 2.41 27.51 -2.33
C ALA A 32 3.52 26.45 -2.35
N LEU A 33 4.61 26.65 -1.62
CA LEU A 33 5.70 25.67 -1.48
C LEU A 33 5.23 24.40 -0.75
N LEU A 34 4.41 24.54 0.30
CA LEU A 34 3.82 23.42 1.02
C LEU A 34 2.78 22.65 0.18
N VAL A 35 2.05 23.34 -0.69
CA VAL A 35 1.17 22.71 -1.68
C VAL A 35 1.97 21.88 -2.69
N ALA A 36 3.14 22.37 -3.11
CA ALA A 36 4.03 21.63 -4.01
C ALA A 36 4.64 20.39 -3.35
N ASP A 37 5.06 20.49 -2.08
CA ASP A 37 5.60 19.35 -1.32
C ASP A 37 5.23 19.45 0.18
N PRO A 38 4.23 18.69 0.64
CA PRO A 38 3.82 18.70 2.04
C PRO A 38 4.87 18.17 3.04
N SER A 39 5.93 17.51 2.55
CA SER A 39 6.99 16.95 3.41
C SER A 39 8.04 17.98 3.84
N VAL A 40 8.02 19.18 3.25
CA VAL A 40 9.03 20.21 3.50
C VAL A 40 8.79 20.99 4.78
N ARG A 41 9.89 21.49 5.34
CA ARG A 41 9.87 22.54 6.36
C ARG A 41 10.28 23.85 5.71
N VAL A 42 9.41 24.86 5.80
CA VAL A 42 9.70 26.22 5.31
C VAL A 42 10.04 27.12 6.48
N THR A 43 11.27 27.64 6.51
CA THR A 43 11.75 28.58 7.52
C THR A 43 11.83 29.98 6.91
N ARG A 44 11.21 30.96 7.57
CA ARG A 44 11.25 32.37 7.15
C ARG A 44 12.45 33.06 7.75
N THR A 45 13.10 33.91 6.98
CA THR A 45 14.12 34.82 7.51
C THR A 45 13.50 36.20 7.79
N GLU A 46 14.25 37.06 8.47
CA GLU A 46 13.87 38.47 8.69
C GLU A 46 14.11 39.35 7.44
N TYR A 47 14.78 38.82 6.40
CA TYR A 47 15.17 39.59 5.22
C TYR A 47 14.10 39.52 4.13
N PHE A 48 13.96 40.60 3.36
CA PHE A 48 13.05 40.63 2.22
C PHE A 48 13.74 41.23 1.00
N ASN A 49 13.60 40.59 -0.16
CA ASN A 49 14.14 41.08 -1.44
C ASN A 49 15.66 41.38 -1.40
N HIS A 50 16.42 40.58 -0.65
CA HIS A 50 17.87 40.76 -0.49
C HIS A 50 18.64 39.85 -1.46
N THR A 51 19.73 40.35 -2.06
CA THR A 51 20.56 39.55 -2.98
C THR A 51 21.23 38.40 -2.27
N TYR A 52 21.92 38.60 -1.14
CA TYR A 52 22.78 37.55 -0.54
C TYR A 52 22.12 36.67 0.52
N VAL A 53 20.96 37.06 1.03
CA VAL A 53 20.33 36.39 2.17
C VAL A 53 18.93 35.97 1.72
N PRO A 54 18.57 34.69 1.83
CA PRO A 54 17.29 34.22 1.33
C PRO A 54 16.15 34.76 2.18
N ASP A 55 14.99 34.92 1.55
CA ASP A 55 13.74 35.27 2.20
C ASP A 55 13.15 34.06 2.94
N LEU A 56 13.31 32.87 2.35
CA LEU A 56 12.86 31.59 2.91
C LEU A 56 13.93 30.51 2.69
N VAL A 57 13.96 29.52 3.58
CA VAL A 57 14.76 28.30 3.43
C VAL A 57 13.82 27.10 3.47
N VAL A 58 13.92 26.24 2.47
CA VAL A 58 13.14 25.00 2.37
C VAL A 58 14.06 23.83 2.68
N GLU A 59 13.65 22.97 3.61
CA GLU A 59 14.40 21.79 4.06
C GLU A 59 13.55 20.53 3.89
N TRP A 60 14.20 19.39 3.60
CA TRP A 60 13.58 18.07 3.56
C TRP A 60 14.07 17.21 4.73
N PRO A 61 13.36 17.19 5.89
CA PRO A 61 13.85 16.52 7.10
C PRO A 61 14.12 15.03 6.92
N SER A 62 13.34 14.36 6.07
CA SER A 62 13.46 12.92 5.78
C SER A 62 14.66 12.56 4.89
N ARG A 63 15.29 13.54 4.23
CA ARG A 63 16.41 13.32 3.28
C ARG A 63 17.78 13.73 3.82
N GLY A 64 17.86 14.24 5.06
CA GLY A 64 19.10 14.63 5.73
C GLY A 64 19.39 16.13 5.67
N VAL A 65 20.40 16.58 6.41
CA VAL A 65 20.70 18.00 6.68
C VAL A 65 21.16 18.77 5.42
N ASP A 66 21.68 18.07 4.41
CA ASP A 66 22.24 18.68 3.19
C ASP A 66 21.18 18.93 2.08
N CYS A 67 19.93 18.51 2.28
CA CYS A 67 18.86 18.72 1.31
C CYS A 67 18.09 20.00 1.66
N LEU A 68 18.66 21.16 1.30
CA LEU A 68 18.07 22.48 1.50
C LEU A 68 18.08 23.32 0.22
N ARG A 69 17.06 24.16 0.06
CA ARG A 69 16.94 25.14 -1.03
C ARG A 69 16.74 26.53 -0.44
N ARG A 70 17.49 27.51 -0.96
CA ARG A 70 17.34 28.92 -0.62
C ARG A 70 16.34 29.56 -1.57
N VAL A 71 15.36 30.27 -1.03
CA VAL A 71 14.31 30.94 -1.80
C VAL A 71 14.46 32.45 -1.66
N TYR A 72 14.55 33.13 -2.81
CA TYR A 72 14.73 34.56 -2.93
C TYR A 72 13.49 35.16 -3.59
N LEU A 73 12.83 36.11 -2.92
CA LEU A 73 11.66 36.80 -3.47
C LEU A 73 12.15 38.04 -4.22
N ARG A 74 11.62 38.27 -5.42
CA ARG A 74 12.02 39.39 -6.29
C ARG A 74 10.83 40.19 -6.76
N ALA A 75 10.78 41.45 -6.35
CA ALA A 75 9.73 42.38 -6.76
C ALA A 75 9.98 43.03 -8.14
N THR A 76 11.13 42.76 -8.77
CA THR A 76 11.47 43.31 -10.09
C THR A 76 10.77 42.55 -11.21
N GLN A 77 10.42 43.27 -12.28
CA GLN A 77 9.92 42.72 -13.54
C GLN A 77 11.01 42.64 -14.61
N ASP A 78 12.25 43.02 -14.27
CA ASP A 78 13.39 43.09 -15.19
C ASP A 78 14.17 41.77 -15.19
N PRO A 79 14.17 40.99 -16.30
CA PRO A 79 14.90 39.73 -16.40
C PRO A 79 16.41 39.87 -16.16
N GLU A 80 17.02 40.98 -16.59
CA GLU A 80 18.48 41.18 -16.48
C GLU A 80 18.90 41.34 -15.01
N GLN A 81 18.07 41.99 -14.18
CA GLN A 81 18.33 42.11 -12.75
C GLN A 81 18.26 40.76 -12.03
N ILE A 82 17.27 39.94 -12.38
CA ILE A 82 17.14 38.58 -11.83
C ILE A 82 18.33 37.74 -12.29
N GLU A 83 18.78 37.89 -13.54
CA GLU A 83 19.93 37.16 -14.07
C GLU A 83 21.22 37.49 -13.30
N ILE A 84 21.44 38.78 -12.99
CA ILE A 84 22.56 39.22 -12.16
C ILE A 84 22.49 38.55 -10.79
N ASP A 85 21.32 38.51 -10.16
CA ASP A 85 21.15 37.84 -8.88
C ASP A 85 21.43 36.33 -8.98
N VAL A 86 20.94 35.65 -10.02
CA VAL A 86 21.20 34.21 -10.25
C VAL A 86 22.70 33.95 -10.38
N LYS A 87 23.44 34.79 -11.12
CA LYS A 87 24.91 34.69 -11.26
C LYS A 87 25.65 34.84 -9.93
N MET A 88 25.14 35.66 -9.01
CA MET A 88 25.74 35.80 -7.68
C MET A 88 25.59 34.54 -6.82
N HIS A 89 24.77 33.57 -7.23
CA HIS A 89 24.41 32.35 -6.50
C HIS A 89 24.83 31.04 -7.17
N GLU A 90 25.78 31.10 -8.11
CA GLU A 90 26.27 30.00 -8.97
C GLU A 90 26.53 28.63 -8.29
N SER A 91 26.69 28.58 -6.97
CA SER A 91 27.01 27.36 -6.20
C SER A 91 25.88 26.81 -5.31
N SER A 92 24.66 27.35 -5.40
CA SER A 92 23.64 27.13 -4.36
C SER A 92 22.29 26.54 -4.79
N SER A 93 22.12 26.18 -6.08
CA SER A 93 20.88 25.60 -6.66
C SER A 93 19.61 26.28 -6.11
N SER A 94 19.57 27.61 -6.17
CA SER A 94 18.57 28.44 -5.48
C SER A 94 17.25 28.56 -6.25
N VAL A 95 16.20 29.01 -5.57
CA VAL A 95 14.89 29.31 -6.16
C VAL A 95 14.65 30.82 -6.09
N PHE A 96 14.41 31.44 -7.24
CA PHE A 96 14.03 32.85 -7.36
C PHE A 96 12.55 32.91 -7.71
N VAL A 97 11.74 33.44 -6.79
CA VAL A 97 10.31 33.65 -6.98
C VAL A 97 10.10 35.11 -7.30
N HIS A 98 9.75 35.41 -8.54
CA HIS A 98 9.33 36.75 -8.90
C HIS A 98 7.89 36.98 -8.41
N LEU A 99 7.62 38.18 -7.91
CA LEU A 99 6.35 38.58 -7.32
C LEU A 99 5.43 39.28 -8.34
N SER A 100 5.89 39.39 -9.60
CA SER A 100 5.18 40.09 -10.66
C SER A 100 5.53 39.43 -12.00
N ALA A 101 4.53 39.24 -12.84
CA ALA A 101 4.69 38.52 -14.10
C ALA A 101 5.80 39.14 -14.98
N LEU A 102 6.83 38.35 -15.30
CA LEU A 102 7.87 38.70 -16.29
C LEU A 102 7.31 38.74 -17.72
N LEU A 103 6.19 38.04 -17.95
CA LEU A 103 5.45 38.02 -19.20
C LEU A 103 4.05 38.66 -19.00
N PRO A 104 3.96 39.99 -18.88
CA PRO A 104 2.67 40.66 -18.68
C PRO A 104 1.76 40.55 -19.91
N THR A 105 2.27 40.15 -21.09
CA THR A 105 1.47 39.98 -22.31
C THR A 105 1.94 38.75 -23.10
N PRO A 106 1.08 37.73 -23.28
CA PRO A 106 1.41 36.54 -24.07
C PRO A 106 1.83 36.91 -25.51
N GLY A 107 2.95 36.35 -25.98
CA GLY A 107 3.45 36.53 -27.36
C GLY A 107 4.32 37.76 -27.59
N VAL A 108 4.54 38.62 -26.59
CA VAL A 108 5.52 39.70 -26.66
C VAL A 108 6.90 39.17 -26.25
N ALA A 109 7.88 39.29 -27.14
CA ALA A 109 9.26 38.94 -26.81
C ALA A 109 9.83 39.94 -25.79
N VAL A 110 10.18 39.46 -24.60
CA VAL A 110 10.87 40.24 -23.57
C VAL A 110 12.36 39.94 -23.69
N ALA A 111 13.18 40.99 -23.85
CA ALA A 111 14.62 40.86 -23.93
C ALA A 111 15.20 40.26 -22.64
N GLY A 112 16.28 39.49 -22.74
CA GLY A 112 16.97 38.89 -21.60
C GLY A 112 16.33 37.62 -21.02
N LEU A 113 15.09 37.23 -21.39
CA LEU A 113 14.47 36.00 -20.85
C LEU A 113 15.21 34.72 -21.24
N ALA A 114 15.75 34.66 -22.47
CA ALA A 114 16.51 33.50 -22.93
C ALA A 114 17.83 33.38 -22.14
N ASP A 115 18.55 34.49 -22.00
CA ASP A 115 19.82 34.56 -21.26
C ASP A 115 19.61 34.24 -19.76
N LEU A 116 18.53 34.74 -19.16
CA LEU A 116 18.11 34.40 -17.81
C LEU A 116 17.83 32.90 -17.67
N SER A 117 17.07 32.31 -18.59
CA SER A 117 16.75 30.87 -18.56
C SER A 117 18.00 30.01 -18.70
N ASP A 118 18.92 30.37 -19.60
CA ASP A 118 20.18 29.65 -19.81
C ASP A 118 21.12 29.77 -18.60
N THR A 119 21.19 30.96 -18.00
CA THR A 119 21.92 31.21 -16.75
C THR A 119 21.33 30.43 -15.57
N ALA A 120 20.00 30.40 -15.44
CA ALA A 120 19.32 29.62 -14.43
C ALA A 120 19.58 28.11 -14.61
N LYS A 121 19.58 27.61 -15.85
CA LYS A 121 19.93 26.21 -16.15
C LYS A 121 21.38 25.88 -15.81
N SER A 122 22.34 26.72 -16.19
CA SER A 122 23.77 26.48 -15.96
C SER A 122 24.13 26.47 -14.46
N THR A 123 23.44 27.29 -13.66
CA THR A 123 23.58 27.35 -12.20
C THR A 123 22.68 26.37 -11.44
N GLN A 124 21.87 25.58 -12.15
CA GLN A 124 20.85 24.70 -11.57
C GLN A 124 19.88 25.43 -10.61
N SER A 125 19.64 26.71 -10.90
CA SER A 125 18.70 27.57 -10.17
C SER A 125 17.35 27.59 -10.89
N LEU A 126 16.28 27.70 -10.13
CA LEU A 126 14.92 27.83 -10.65
C LEU A 126 14.48 29.29 -10.57
N VAL A 127 14.03 29.86 -11.68
CA VAL A 127 13.34 31.15 -11.72
C VAL A 127 11.87 30.88 -12.01
N THR A 128 10.97 31.34 -11.15
CA THR A 128 9.55 30.95 -11.23
C THR A 128 8.64 31.98 -10.56
N GLN A 129 7.33 31.72 -10.60
CA GLN A 129 6.30 32.46 -9.89
C GLN A 129 5.50 31.55 -8.97
N VAL A 130 4.78 32.17 -8.03
CA VAL A 130 3.93 31.45 -7.07
C VAL A 130 2.90 30.56 -7.78
N GLY A 131 2.23 31.11 -8.81
CA GLY A 131 1.22 30.37 -9.58
C GLY A 131 1.75 29.13 -10.30
N SER A 132 3.06 29.04 -10.59
CA SER A 132 3.64 27.86 -11.26
C SER A 132 3.54 26.60 -10.39
N PHE A 133 3.80 26.71 -9.08
CA PHE A 133 3.67 25.59 -8.16
C PHE A 133 2.24 25.08 -8.06
N GLU A 134 1.27 25.99 -8.12
CA GLU A 134 -0.15 25.62 -8.11
C GLU A 134 -0.57 24.93 -9.39
N GLN A 135 -0.11 25.40 -10.55
CA GLN A 135 -0.38 24.74 -11.80
C GLN A 135 0.19 23.32 -11.79
N LEU A 136 1.44 23.13 -11.32
CA LEU A 136 1.99 21.79 -11.15
C LEU A 136 1.13 20.93 -10.20
N ALA A 137 0.69 21.50 -9.08
CA ALA A 137 -0.11 20.80 -8.08
C ALA A 137 -1.52 20.44 -8.58
N LYS A 138 -2.16 21.22 -9.45
CA LYS A 138 -3.47 20.90 -10.03
C LYS A 138 -3.46 19.58 -10.80
N TYR A 139 -2.36 19.28 -11.48
CA TYR A 139 -2.20 18.03 -12.22
C TYR A 139 -1.66 16.87 -11.36
N SER A 140 -1.37 17.10 -10.06
CA SER A 140 -0.85 16.08 -9.15
C SER A 140 -1.84 14.94 -8.84
N LEU A 141 -3.12 15.11 -9.21
CA LEU A 141 -4.14 14.07 -9.11
C LEU A 141 -3.93 12.93 -10.13
N ALA A 142 -3.23 13.19 -11.24
CA ALA A 142 -2.97 12.18 -12.25
C ALA A 142 -1.77 11.28 -11.83
N PRO A 143 -1.84 9.95 -12.05
CA PRO A 143 -0.74 9.03 -11.76
C PRO A 143 0.58 9.50 -12.40
N GLY A 144 1.64 9.61 -11.60
CA GLY A 144 2.97 10.04 -12.06
C GLY A 144 3.21 11.54 -12.11
N ALA A 145 2.21 12.34 -12.48
CA ALA A 145 2.29 13.81 -12.45
C ALA A 145 2.48 14.34 -11.01
N ARG A 146 2.02 13.58 -10.00
CA ARG A 146 2.27 13.84 -8.58
C ARG A 146 3.75 13.92 -8.20
N LEU A 147 4.64 13.36 -9.01
CA LEU A 147 6.09 13.40 -8.78
C LEU A 147 6.71 14.74 -9.17
N LEU A 148 6.06 15.47 -10.07
CA LEU A 148 6.64 16.64 -10.70
C LEU A 148 6.74 17.85 -9.74
N PRO A 149 5.69 18.26 -8.99
CA PRO A 149 5.79 19.37 -8.05
C PRO A 149 6.96 19.23 -7.03
N PRO A 150 7.10 18.11 -6.29
CA PRO A 150 8.21 17.97 -5.35
C PRO A 150 9.57 17.85 -6.04
N SER A 151 9.62 17.31 -7.27
CA SER A 151 10.87 17.23 -8.05
C SER A 151 11.32 18.60 -8.56
N VAL A 152 10.39 19.45 -9.01
CA VAL A 152 10.67 20.84 -9.41
C VAL A 152 11.11 21.65 -8.20
N LEU A 153 10.43 21.52 -7.06
CA LEU A 153 10.84 22.24 -5.87
C LEU A 153 12.26 21.84 -5.41
N ARG A 154 12.63 20.56 -5.50
CA ARG A 154 13.97 20.07 -5.09
C ARG A 154 15.09 20.33 -6.08
N GLY A 155 14.83 20.17 -7.38
CA GLY A 155 15.87 20.23 -8.40
C GLY A 155 15.44 20.82 -9.73
N GLY A 156 14.34 21.57 -9.75
CA GLY A 156 13.96 22.41 -10.89
C GLY A 156 15.05 23.42 -11.23
N CYS A 157 15.19 23.73 -12.51
CA CYS A 157 16.11 24.73 -13.04
C CYS A 157 15.53 25.45 -14.26
N GLY A 158 16.13 26.59 -14.61
CA GLY A 158 15.67 27.43 -15.72
C GLY A 158 14.49 28.32 -15.33
N LEU A 159 13.84 28.88 -16.35
CA LEU A 159 12.63 29.70 -16.19
C LEU A 159 11.36 28.84 -16.29
N LEU A 160 10.49 28.92 -15.28
CA LEU A 160 9.24 28.17 -15.20
C LEU A 160 8.05 29.06 -14.82
N GLU A 161 7.33 29.53 -15.84
CA GLU A 161 6.09 30.30 -15.72
C GLU A 161 4.86 29.37 -15.62
N ALA A 162 3.71 29.92 -15.20
CA ALA A 162 2.50 29.11 -14.92
C ALA A 162 2.01 28.32 -16.14
N ASP A 163 1.97 28.93 -17.32
CA ASP A 163 1.53 28.26 -18.55
C ASP A 163 2.50 27.12 -18.94
N HIS A 164 3.80 27.36 -18.81
CA HIS A 164 4.82 26.33 -19.06
C HIS A 164 4.72 25.20 -18.03
N ALA A 165 4.50 25.52 -16.76
CA ALA A 165 4.28 24.56 -15.69
C ALA A 165 3.05 23.68 -15.96
N ALA A 166 1.92 24.26 -16.36
CA ALA A 166 0.72 23.52 -16.71
C ALA A 166 0.95 22.59 -17.91
N ALA A 167 1.55 23.09 -18.99
CA ALA A 167 1.86 22.31 -20.19
C ALA A 167 2.83 21.15 -19.90
N THR A 168 3.87 21.40 -19.10
CA THR A 168 4.83 20.39 -18.65
C THR A 168 4.13 19.33 -17.80
N ALA A 169 3.32 19.73 -16.82
CA ALA A 169 2.59 18.78 -15.98
C ALA A 169 1.62 17.90 -16.77
N GLN A 170 0.92 18.46 -17.75
CA GLN A 170 0.04 17.71 -18.64
C GLN A 170 0.82 16.73 -19.53
N THR A 171 1.95 17.17 -20.09
CA THR A 171 2.81 16.33 -20.94
C THR A 171 3.41 15.18 -20.15
N VAL A 172 3.91 15.45 -18.95
CA VAL A 172 4.42 14.44 -18.03
C VAL A 172 3.31 13.46 -17.66
N SER A 173 2.13 13.93 -17.27
CA SER A 173 0.98 13.07 -16.97
C SER A 173 0.66 12.12 -18.13
N ARG A 174 0.66 12.62 -19.38
CA ARG A 174 0.41 11.80 -20.56
C ARG A 174 1.53 10.80 -20.81
N GLY A 175 2.79 11.17 -20.64
CA GLY A 175 3.89 10.22 -20.82
C GLY A 175 4.00 9.16 -19.72
N PHE A 176 3.50 9.43 -18.50
CA PHE A 176 3.32 8.38 -17.49
C PHE A 176 2.27 7.34 -17.92
N ALA A 177 1.14 7.79 -18.47
CA ALA A 177 0.16 6.89 -19.08
C ALA A 177 0.74 6.16 -20.30
N GLY A 178 1.50 6.87 -21.14
CA GLY A 178 2.21 6.31 -22.29
C GLY A 178 3.21 5.23 -21.90
N ALA A 179 3.99 5.44 -20.84
CA ALA A 179 4.98 4.47 -20.38
C ALA A 179 4.34 3.16 -19.89
N ILE A 180 3.15 3.26 -19.29
CA ILE A 180 2.33 2.10 -18.92
C ILE A 180 1.89 1.29 -20.15
N GLU A 181 1.59 1.96 -21.25
CA GLU A 181 1.08 1.37 -22.50
C GLU A 181 2.20 1.03 -23.48
N ALA A 182 3.46 1.24 -23.08
CA ALA A 182 4.63 1.17 -23.96
C ALA A 182 4.52 2.07 -25.20
N ASP A 183 3.84 3.21 -25.08
CA ASP A 183 3.77 4.24 -26.12
C ASP A 183 5.03 5.12 -26.09
N ARG A 184 5.87 4.91 -27.11
CA ARG A 184 7.16 5.57 -27.24
C ARG A 184 7.04 7.08 -27.42
N GLU A 185 6.06 7.54 -28.20
CA GLU A 185 5.98 8.96 -28.59
C GLU A 185 5.62 9.83 -27.38
N THR A 186 4.55 9.48 -26.67
CA THR A 186 4.11 10.21 -25.48
C THR A 186 5.11 10.11 -24.34
N THR A 187 5.77 8.96 -24.17
CA THR A 187 6.83 8.79 -23.17
C THR A 187 8.04 9.67 -23.50
N GLN A 188 8.44 9.77 -24.77
CA GLN A 188 9.53 10.64 -25.19
C GLN A 188 9.22 12.11 -24.93
N SER A 189 8.02 12.58 -25.29
CA SER A 189 7.61 13.97 -25.02
C SER A 189 7.64 14.31 -23.52
N ALA A 190 7.28 13.36 -22.65
CA ALA A 190 7.41 13.57 -21.21
C ALA A 190 8.87 13.66 -20.75
N LEU A 191 9.78 12.85 -21.29
CA LEU A 191 11.20 12.94 -20.97
C LEU A 191 11.79 14.29 -21.38
N GLU A 192 11.45 14.78 -22.57
CA GLU A 192 11.86 16.10 -23.05
C GLU A 192 11.32 17.23 -22.15
N ALA A 193 10.06 17.12 -21.72
CA ALA A 193 9.45 18.08 -20.79
C ALA A 193 10.06 18.03 -19.38
N ILE A 194 10.47 16.85 -18.90
CA ILE A 194 11.19 16.69 -17.62
C ILE A 194 12.57 17.34 -17.71
N GLU A 195 13.33 17.03 -18.77
CA GLU A 195 14.67 17.60 -19.01
C GLU A 195 14.64 19.12 -19.21
N SER A 196 13.52 19.69 -19.65
CA SER A 196 13.42 21.14 -19.84
C SER A 196 13.28 21.92 -18.54
N VAL A 197 12.77 21.29 -17.46
CA VAL A 197 12.46 21.97 -16.18
C VAL A 197 13.26 21.46 -14.99
N LEU A 198 13.93 20.30 -15.09
CA LEU A 198 14.70 19.69 -14.00
C LEU A 198 16.20 19.63 -14.32
N ALA A 199 17.02 19.87 -13.30
CA ALA A 199 18.45 19.61 -13.35
C ALA A 199 18.73 18.10 -13.52
N PRO A 200 19.88 17.69 -14.10
CA PRO A 200 20.13 16.30 -14.49
C PRO A 200 19.93 15.26 -13.37
N ALA A 201 20.30 15.58 -12.13
CA ALA A 201 20.12 14.69 -10.99
C ALA A 201 18.64 14.46 -10.68
N ALA A 202 17.82 15.52 -10.63
CA ALA A 202 16.38 15.42 -10.38
C ALA A 202 15.62 14.81 -11.57
N ALA A 203 16.02 15.14 -12.80
CA ALA A 203 15.48 14.51 -14.01
C ALA A 203 15.70 12.99 -13.99
N THR A 204 16.88 12.53 -13.56
CA THR A 204 17.20 11.10 -13.45
C THR A 204 16.25 10.38 -12.49
N GLU A 205 15.86 11.00 -11.37
CA GLU A 205 14.90 10.41 -10.42
C GLU A 205 13.54 10.15 -11.09
N VAL A 206 12.97 11.16 -11.76
CA VAL A 206 11.65 11.04 -12.41
C VAL A 206 11.70 10.08 -13.61
N THR A 207 12.77 10.17 -14.41
CA THR A 207 13.01 9.31 -15.56
C THR A 207 13.16 7.84 -15.16
N SER A 208 13.80 7.55 -14.01
CA SER A 208 13.87 6.19 -13.48
C SER A 208 12.50 5.61 -13.13
N VAL A 209 11.53 6.44 -12.75
CA VAL A 209 10.15 5.98 -12.52
C VAL A 209 9.48 5.63 -13.84
N LEU A 210 9.59 6.48 -14.87
CA LEU A 210 9.08 6.19 -16.21
C LEU A 210 9.68 4.91 -16.81
N GLU A 211 10.99 4.70 -16.63
CA GLU A 211 11.67 3.46 -17.05
C GLU A 211 11.09 2.23 -16.34
N THR A 212 10.83 2.35 -15.04
CA THR A 212 10.24 1.25 -14.28
C THR A 212 8.84 0.93 -14.80
N MET A 213 8.03 1.95 -15.10
CA MET A 213 6.68 1.76 -15.65
C MET A 213 6.72 1.13 -17.02
N TRP A 214 7.66 1.58 -17.87
CA TRP A 214 7.91 0.99 -19.17
C TRP A 214 8.21 -0.49 -19.07
N VAL A 215 9.14 -0.90 -18.20
CA VAL A 215 9.46 -2.33 -18.08
C VAL A 215 8.35 -3.10 -17.37
N ALA A 216 7.62 -2.48 -16.44
CA ALA A 216 6.45 -3.08 -15.81
C ALA A 216 5.28 -3.29 -16.80
N SER A 217 5.24 -2.57 -17.92
CA SER A 217 4.30 -2.85 -19.02
C SER A 217 4.60 -4.17 -19.75
N GLY A 218 5.81 -4.73 -19.56
CA GLY A 218 6.33 -5.87 -20.31
C GLY A 218 7.18 -5.47 -21.53
N ALA A 219 7.24 -4.18 -21.87
CA ALA A 219 8.10 -3.70 -22.94
C ALA A 219 9.59 -3.79 -22.56
N PRO A 220 10.47 -4.16 -23.49
CA PRO A 220 11.88 -4.31 -23.19
C PRO A 220 12.53 -2.94 -23.00
N ILE A 221 13.47 -2.83 -22.06
CA ILE A 221 14.06 -1.53 -21.72
C ILE A 221 14.74 -0.86 -22.93
N HIS A 222 15.37 -1.61 -23.84
CA HIS A 222 16.09 -1.06 -24.99
C HIS A 222 15.17 -0.33 -25.99
N SER A 223 13.85 -0.55 -25.88
CA SER A 223 12.83 0.16 -26.65
C SER A 223 12.39 1.49 -25.99
N PHE A 224 12.79 1.73 -24.74
CA PHE A 224 12.50 2.96 -24.00
C PHE A 224 13.10 4.17 -24.72
N PRO A 225 12.34 5.27 -24.91
CA PRO A 225 12.79 6.44 -25.65
C PRO A 225 13.78 7.31 -24.86
N ARG A 226 14.99 6.81 -24.59
CA ARG A 226 16.05 7.59 -23.93
C ARG A 226 16.88 8.39 -24.93
N ARG A 227 17.35 9.57 -24.52
CA ARG A 227 18.44 10.30 -25.20
C ARG A 227 19.75 9.53 -24.98
N ASN A 228 20.39 9.11 -26.06
CA ASN A 228 21.59 8.27 -26.08
C ASN A 228 22.73 8.89 -25.25
N ASP A 229 23.05 8.31 -24.09
CA ASP A 229 24.36 8.51 -23.42
C ASP A 229 24.74 7.43 -22.38
N ARG A 230 23.90 6.42 -22.15
CA ARG A 230 24.27 5.25 -21.34
C ARG A 230 24.42 4.03 -22.22
N ASP A 231 25.61 3.45 -22.21
CA ASP A 231 25.88 2.13 -22.74
C ASP A 231 24.85 1.16 -22.17
N TRP A 232 24.04 0.54 -23.04
CA TRP A 232 23.06 -0.49 -22.69
C TRP A 232 23.71 -1.78 -22.15
N ASN A 233 25.02 -1.76 -21.91
CA ASN A 233 25.83 -2.92 -21.54
C ASN A 233 25.64 -3.39 -20.08
N ASP A 234 24.75 -2.76 -19.33
CA ASP A 234 24.45 -3.18 -17.97
C ASP A 234 23.36 -4.26 -17.99
N ARG A 235 23.74 -5.49 -17.59
CA ARG A 235 22.89 -6.70 -17.46
C ARG A 235 21.69 -6.56 -16.49
N TYR A 236 21.41 -5.33 -16.07
CA TYR A 236 20.47 -4.94 -15.01
C TYR A 236 18.99 -5.02 -15.40
N TRP A 237 18.67 -5.12 -16.70
CA TRP A 237 17.29 -5.07 -17.18
C TRP A 237 16.79 -6.38 -17.80
N ASP A 238 17.69 -7.34 -18.03
CA ASP A 238 17.31 -8.75 -18.29
C ASP A 238 16.84 -9.44 -17.01
N ASP A 239 16.96 -8.78 -15.85
CA ASP A 239 16.58 -9.33 -14.57
C ASP A 239 15.04 -9.34 -14.40
N PRO A 240 14.41 -10.51 -14.18
CA PRO A 240 12.98 -10.60 -13.94
C PRO A 240 12.50 -9.82 -12.70
N HIS A 241 13.37 -9.51 -11.75
CA HIS A 241 13.00 -8.81 -10.50
C HIS A 241 13.59 -7.40 -10.40
N LEU A 242 12.97 -6.56 -9.56
CA LEU A 242 13.43 -5.20 -9.28
C LEU A 242 14.64 -5.25 -8.33
N SER A 243 15.76 -4.62 -8.71
CA SER A 243 16.94 -4.57 -7.86
C SER A 243 16.72 -3.75 -6.57
N PRO A 244 17.48 -4.01 -5.49
CA PRO A 244 17.38 -3.27 -4.24
C PRO A 244 17.50 -1.75 -4.38
N ASP A 245 18.52 -1.27 -5.10
CA ASP A 245 18.75 0.17 -5.29
C ASP A 245 17.60 0.86 -6.01
N ARG A 246 16.96 0.15 -6.94
CA ARG A 246 15.78 0.66 -7.65
C ARG A 246 14.56 0.66 -6.78
N LEU A 247 14.31 -0.40 -6.03
CA LEU A 247 13.20 -0.41 -5.07
C LEU A 247 13.35 0.75 -4.09
N ARG A 248 14.54 0.98 -3.54
CA ARG A 248 14.82 2.12 -2.66
C ARG A 248 14.56 3.46 -3.36
N SER A 249 15.01 3.60 -4.60
CA SER A 249 14.79 4.83 -5.38
C SER A 249 13.30 5.09 -5.62
N LEU A 250 12.53 4.05 -5.96
CA LEU A 250 11.08 4.16 -6.16
C LEU A 250 10.34 4.48 -4.88
N LEU A 251 10.67 3.84 -3.75
CA LEU A 251 10.04 4.13 -2.45
C LEU A 251 10.24 5.59 -2.03
N ARG A 252 11.38 6.19 -2.41
CA ARG A 252 11.72 7.60 -2.14
C ARG A 252 11.13 8.59 -3.13
N ALA A 253 10.96 8.15 -4.37
CA ALA A 253 10.46 8.99 -5.45
C ALA A 253 8.94 9.00 -5.46
N VAL A 254 8.30 7.83 -5.29
CA VAL A 254 6.88 7.62 -5.56
C VAL A 254 6.03 7.73 -4.29
N PRO A 255 5.01 8.62 -4.28
CA PRO A 255 4.09 8.73 -3.17
C PRO A 255 3.36 7.42 -2.84
N PRO A 256 3.10 7.11 -1.57
CA PRO A 256 2.39 5.90 -1.15
C PRO A 256 0.96 5.80 -1.70
N GLY A 257 0.30 6.93 -1.98
CA GLY A 257 -1.08 6.97 -2.49
C GLY A 257 -1.25 6.57 -3.96
N LEU A 258 -0.18 6.26 -4.68
CA LEU A 258 -0.21 5.96 -6.12
C LEU A 258 -0.45 4.45 -6.35
N SER A 259 -1.62 3.95 -5.95
CA SER A 259 -1.97 2.52 -5.93
C SER A 259 -1.77 1.81 -7.27
N ASP A 260 -2.18 2.43 -8.38
CA ASP A 260 -2.14 1.82 -9.72
C ASP A 260 -0.70 1.57 -10.18
N PHE A 261 0.21 2.47 -9.82
CA PHE A 261 1.64 2.28 -10.05
C PHE A 261 2.16 1.10 -9.23
N TRP A 262 1.88 1.06 -7.93
CA TRP A 262 2.34 -0.02 -7.07
C TRP A 262 1.73 -1.37 -7.44
N GLN A 263 0.50 -1.41 -7.95
CA GLN A 263 -0.11 -2.62 -8.51
C GLN A 263 0.66 -3.11 -9.74
N LYS A 264 1.03 -2.21 -10.65
CA LYS A 264 1.80 -2.55 -11.85
C LYS A 264 3.23 -2.96 -11.54
N VAL A 265 3.90 -2.34 -10.59
CA VAL A 265 5.28 -2.70 -10.23
C VAL A 265 5.35 -3.94 -9.33
N GLY A 266 4.30 -4.20 -8.54
CA GLY A 266 4.28 -5.26 -7.53
C GLY A 266 4.59 -6.67 -8.04
N HIS A 267 4.34 -6.97 -9.32
CA HIS A 267 4.65 -8.28 -9.90
C HIS A 267 6.15 -8.57 -10.10
N ARG A 268 6.99 -7.53 -10.08
CA ARG A 268 8.45 -7.65 -10.22
C ARG A 268 9.18 -7.69 -8.88
N ILE A 269 8.45 -7.64 -7.77
CA ILE A 269 9.03 -7.58 -6.43
C ILE A 269 9.13 -8.99 -5.88
N THR A 270 10.36 -9.38 -5.58
CA THR A 270 10.69 -10.67 -4.98
C THR A 270 11.39 -10.44 -3.64
N LEU A 271 11.81 -11.51 -2.95
CA LEU A 271 12.58 -11.35 -1.70
C LEU A 271 13.93 -10.66 -1.96
N GLU A 272 14.56 -10.98 -3.09
CA GLU A 272 15.84 -10.44 -3.53
C GLU A 272 15.77 -8.91 -3.77
N SER A 273 14.59 -8.36 -4.06
CA SER A 273 14.38 -6.91 -4.17
C SER A 273 14.63 -6.16 -2.86
N PHE A 274 14.63 -6.86 -1.72
CA PHE A 274 14.86 -6.27 -0.41
C PHE A 274 16.30 -6.43 0.11
N ASP A 275 17.15 -7.18 -0.60
CA ASP A 275 18.49 -7.52 -0.13
C ASP A 275 19.33 -6.26 0.16
N GLY A 276 19.93 -6.22 1.36
CA GLY A 276 20.76 -5.09 1.80
C GLY A 276 20.00 -3.78 2.10
N LEU A 277 18.67 -3.75 1.95
CA LEU A 277 17.89 -2.55 2.27
C LEU A 277 17.61 -2.41 3.76
N ASN A 278 17.53 -1.15 4.20
CA ASN A 278 16.99 -0.77 5.49
C ASN A 278 15.99 0.37 5.25
N ILE A 279 14.70 0.08 5.43
CA ILE A 279 13.61 1.00 5.11
C ILE A 279 13.08 1.59 6.42
N VAL A 280 13.29 2.89 6.59
CA VAL A 280 12.92 3.66 7.80
C VAL A 280 12.22 4.96 7.42
N GLY A 281 11.47 5.56 8.35
CA GLY A 281 10.82 6.86 8.14
C GLY A 281 9.69 6.82 7.10
N GLU A 282 9.66 7.80 6.19
CA GLU A 282 8.61 7.98 5.17
C GLU A 282 8.55 6.85 4.15
N ASP A 283 9.70 6.25 3.81
CA ASP A 283 9.82 5.11 2.88
C ASP A 283 8.98 3.90 3.38
N ARG A 284 8.69 3.82 4.69
CA ARG A 284 7.86 2.76 5.29
C ARG A 284 6.41 2.85 4.86
N THR A 285 5.87 4.05 4.63
CA THR A 285 4.47 4.21 4.18
C THR A 285 4.32 3.72 2.75
N ALA A 286 5.30 4.03 1.88
CA ALA A 286 5.36 3.48 0.53
C ALA A 286 5.52 1.96 0.54
N LEU A 287 6.31 1.42 1.48
CA LEU A 287 6.41 -0.02 1.71
C LEU A 287 5.06 -0.65 2.12
N GLN A 288 4.20 0.03 2.89
CA GLN A 288 2.88 -0.53 3.21
C GLN A 288 2.01 -0.67 1.95
N SER A 289 1.99 0.37 1.11
CA SER A 289 1.21 0.39 -0.12
C SER A 289 1.67 -0.68 -1.11
N ILE A 290 2.98 -0.82 -1.30
CA ILE A 290 3.54 -1.77 -2.28
C ILE A 290 3.33 -3.22 -1.85
N MET A 291 3.33 -3.50 -0.55
CA MET A 291 3.16 -4.86 -0.06
C MET A 291 1.75 -5.40 -0.32
N GLN A 292 0.73 -4.55 -0.46
CA GLN A 292 -0.61 -4.98 -0.83
C GLN A 292 -0.66 -5.65 -2.22
N SER A 293 0.14 -5.16 -3.17
CA SER A 293 0.24 -5.73 -4.52
C SER A 293 1.37 -6.76 -4.66
N ALA A 294 2.49 -6.54 -3.98
CA ALA A 294 3.71 -7.34 -4.13
C ALA A 294 3.62 -8.70 -3.45
N LEU A 295 2.93 -8.79 -2.31
CA LEU A 295 2.96 -9.97 -1.43
C LEU A 295 2.65 -11.28 -2.19
N ARG A 296 1.77 -11.22 -3.19
CA ARG A 296 1.35 -12.39 -3.98
C ARG A 296 2.46 -12.97 -4.86
N ASN A 297 3.43 -12.15 -5.25
CA ASN A 297 4.53 -12.54 -6.14
C ASN A 297 5.76 -12.95 -5.35
N ILE A 298 5.80 -12.62 -4.06
CA ILE A 298 6.87 -13.00 -3.16
C ILE A 298 6.72 -14.49 -2.83
N THR A 299 7.78 -15.24 -3.14
CA THR A 299 7.88 -16.65 -2.75
C THR A 299 8.96 -16.84 -1.70
N ALA A 300 8.68 -17.70 -0.73
CA ALA A 300 9.53 -17.95 0.40
C ALA A 300 9.56 -19.45 0.73
N ARG A 301 10.58 -19.86 1.48
CA ARG A 301 10.72 -21.23 1.97
C ARG A 301 10.43 -21.35 3.45
N THR A 302 10.66 -20.28 4.20
CA THR A 302 10.54 -20.28 5.65
C THR A 302 9.92 -18.98 6.16
N CYS A 303 9.19 -19.11 7.26
CA CYS A 303 8.68 -18.00 8.02
C CYS A 303 8.88 -18.30 9.51
N ARG A 304 9.41 -17.32 10.25
CA ARG A 304 9.57 -17.42 11.72
C ARG A 304 8.76 -16.33 12.38
N ILE A 305 8.05 -16.67 13.45
CA ILE A 305 7.33 -15.72 14.29
C ILE A 305 7.93 -15.66 15.70
N VAL A 306 8.08 -14.45 16.23
CA VAL A 306 8.62 -14.18 17.57
C VAL A 306 7.74 -13.14 18.27
N ASP A 307 7.51 -13.33 19.56
CA ASP A 307 6.81 -12.37 20.41
C ASP A 307 7.71 -11.18 20.72
N LEU A 308 7.15 -9.98 20.62
CA LEU A 308 7.82 -8.74 20.97
C LEU A 308 7.75 -8.51 22.48
N GLN A 309 8.81 -7.92 23.06
CA GLN A 309 8.79 -7.58 24.48
C GLN A 309 7.76 -6.46 24.76
N ARG A 310 7.19 -6.45 25.98
CA ARG A 310 6.06 -5.56 26.37
C ARG A 310 6.31 -4.06 26.13
N THR A 311 7.56 -3.61 26.05
CA THR A 311 7.95 -2.21 25.80
C THR A 311 7.86 -1.77 24.33
N GLU A 312 7.57 -2.68 23.40
CA GLU A 312 7.37 -2.41 21.97
C GLU A 312 5.91 -2.61 21.51
N LYS A 313 4.96 -2.66 22.47
CA LYS A 313 3.50 -2.71 22.20
C LYS A 313 2.99 -1.34 21.71
N ASP A 314 3.41 -0.92 20.53
CA ASP A 314 2.89 0.28 19.87
C ASP A 314 2.61 -0.01 18.40
N SER A 315 1.50 -0.69 18.15
CA SER A 315 0.54 -0.44 17.06
C SER A 315 -0.53 -1.55 17.08
N GLY A 316 -1.80 -1.17 17.12
CA GLY A 316 -2.91 -2.11 16.89
C GLY A 316 -2.96 -2.60 15.43
N ASP A 317 -2.16 -2.03 14.54
CA ASP A 317 -2.12 -2.38 13.13
C ASP A 317 -0.88 -3.21 12.75
N LEU A 318 -1.04 -4.03 11.72
CA LEU A 318 0.03 -4.78 11.07
C LEU A 318 0.84 -3.86 10.15
N ILE A 319 2.16 -3.91 10.31
CA ILE A 319 3.10 -3.05 9.60
C ILE A 319 4.23 -3.90 9.02
N TRP A 320 4.47 -3.75 7.72
CA TRP A 320 5.63 -4.27 7.02
C TRP A 320 6.90 -3.48 7.34
N ARG A 321 8.01 -4.19 7.51
CA ARG A 321 9.33 -3.61 7.78
C ARG A 321 10.40 -4.34 6.98
N VAL A 322 11.45 -3.60 6.63
CA VAL A 322 12.66 -4.16 6.03
C VAL A 322 13.85 -3.66 6.82
N GLU A 323 14.47 -4.54 7.59
CA GLU A 323 15.63 -4.27 8.43
C GLU A 323 16.72 -5.26 8.06
N HIS A 324 17.96 -4.80 7.80
CA HIS A 324 19.09 -5.64 7.39
C HIS A 324 18.80 -6.55 6.18
N GLY A 325 18.01 -6.05 5.22
CA GLY A 325 17.59 -6.79 4.02
C GLY A 325 16.49 -7.81 4.24
N GLN A 326 15.89 -7.88 5.44
CA GLN A 326 14.89 -8.88 5.77
C GLN A 326 13.50 -8.29 5.84
N LEU A 327 12.59 -8.86 5.04
CA LEU A 327 11.18 -8.54 5.09
C LEU A 327 10.53 -9.16 6.32
N SER A 328 9.89 -8.32 7.14
CA SER A 328 9.13 -8.73 8.31
C SER A 328 7.78 -8.04 8.39
N LEU A 329 6.83 -8.72 9.03
CA LEU A 329 5.49 -8.23 9.35
C LEU A 329 5.37 -8.16 10.87
N GLN A 330 5.09 -6.98 11.40
CA GLN A 330 4.96 -6.73 12.83
C GLN A 330 3.54 -6.29 13.17
N GLY A 331 2.99 -6.82 14.26
CA GLY A 331 1.71 -6.41 14.83
C GLY A 331 1.26 -7.38 15.92
N PHE A 332 0.29 -6.97 16.75
CA PHE A 332 -0.33 -7.84 17.76
C PHE A 332 0.66 -8.47 18.75
N GLY A 333 1.73 -7.74 19.09
CA GLY A 333 2.78 -8.26 19.97
C GLY A 333 3.65 -9.35 19.33
N HIS A 334 3.56 -9.56 18.02
CA HIS A 334 4.38 -10.49 17.27
C HIS A 334 5.13 -9.78 16.13
N ARG A 335 6.25 -10.38 15.73
CA ARG A 335 6.95 -10.07 14.48
C ARG A 335 7.26 -11.37 13.76
N SER A 336 6.94 -11.43 12.49
CA SER A 336 7.26 -12.56 11.62
C SER A 336 8.19 -12.16 10.48
N TRP A 337 9.22 -12.95 10.23
CA TRP A 337 10.13 -12.79 9.09
C TRP A 337 9.83 -13.82 8.02
N ILE A 338 10.11 -13.46 6.78
CA ILE A 338 9.92 -14.31 5.59
C ILE A 338 11.23 -14.37 4.83
N GLY A 339 11.62 -15.54 4.35
CA GLY A 339 12.94 -15.73 3.74
C GLY A 339 13.15 -17.08 3.09
N GLN A 340 14.37 -17.27 2.59
CA GLN A 340 14.82 -18.54 1.98
C GLN A 340 15.45 -19.49 3.01
N ARG A 341 16.08 -18.96 4.07
CA ARG A 341 16.73 -19.75 5.13
C ARG A 341 16.31 -19.26 6.51
N SER A 342 16.16 -20.19 7.44
CA SER A 342 15.77 -19.88 8.82
C SER A 342 16.92 -19.33 9.66
N ASP A 343 18.16 -19.53 9.20
CA ASP A 343 19.39 -19.04 9.85
C ASP A 343 19.51 -17.52 9.74
N ASP A 344 18.83 -16.94 8.75
CA ASP A 344 18.87 -15.50 8.51
C ASP A 344 18.10 -14.77 9.63
N PHE A 345 17.07 -15.38 10.21
CA PHE A 345 16.20 -14.72 11.19
C PHE A 345 16.78 -14.71 12.61
N PRO A 346 16.38 -13.73 13.45
CA PRO A 346 16.73 -13.72 14.87
C PRO A 346 16.41 -15.05 15.56
N THR A 347 17.25 -15.40 16.54
CA THR A 347 17.05 -16.61 17.34
C THR A 347 15.88 -16.38 18.32
N PRO A 348 14.92 -17.32 18.39
CA PRO A 348 13.81 -17.20 19.32
C PRO A 348 14.29 -17.36 20.75
N ASP A 349 13.61 -16.67 21.68
CA ASP A 349 13.85 -16.83 23.11
C ASP A 349 13.43 -18.25 23.55
N LYS A 350 14.42 -19.06 23.92
CA LYS A 350 14.21 -20.45 24.36
C LYS A 350 13.61 -20.57 25.77
N SER A 351 13.50 -19.46 26.51
CA SER A 351 12.90 -19.47 27.84
C SER A 351 11.37 -19.59 27.80
N VAL A 352 10.75 -19.26 26.66
CA VAL A 352 9.30 -19.36 26.44
C VAL A 352 8.98 -20.66 25.69
N ASP A 353 8.29 -21.59 26.34
CA ASP A 353 7.81 -22.81 25.67
C ASP A 353 6.53 -22.52 24.87
N ARG A 354 6.62 -22.64 23.55
CA ARG A 354 5.52 -22.39 22.61
C ARG A 354 4.81 -23.65 22.14
N ARG A 355 5.24 -24.83 22.61
CA ARG A 355 4.72 -26.11 22.12
C ARG A 355 3.27 -26.32 22.60
N PRO A 356 2.30 -26.46 21.68
CA PRO A 356 0.90 -26.63 22.06
C PRO A 356 0.64 -28.04 22.56
N SER A 357 -0.41 -28.21 23.37
CA SER A 357 -0.96 -29.54 23.61
C SER A 357 -1.59 -30.11 22.33
N PRO A 358 -1.74 -31.44 22.21
CA PRO A 358 -2.40 -32.08 21.07
C PRO A 358 -3.80 -31.50 20.82
N GLN A 359 -4.56 -31.24 21.89
CA GLN A 359 -5.89 -30.64 21.81
C GLN A 359 -5.86 -29.21 21.28
N LYS A 360 -4.89 -28.39 21.72
CA LYS A 360 -4.75 -27.01 21.25
C LYS A 360 -4.40 -26.97 19.76
N LEU A 361 -3.56 -27.89 19.29
CA LEU A 361 -3.26 -28.05 17.86
C LEU A 361 -4.51 -28.44 17.06
N ALA A 362 -5.24 -29.46 17.50
CA ALA A 362 -6.46 -29.91 16.84
C ALA A 362 -7.49 -28.78 16.71
N ASN A 363 -7.70 -28.01 17.77
CA ASN A 363 -8.59 -26.85 17.75
C ASN A 363 -8.13 -25.77 16.75
N LYS A 364 -6.83 -25.51 16.64
CA LYS A 364 -6.27 -24.56 15.64
C LYS A 364 -6.49 -25.06 14.21
N SER A 365 -6.27 -26.35 13.95
CA SER A 365 -6.49 -26.97 12.64
C SER A 365 -7.96 -26.91 12.24
N LEU A 366 -8.88 -27.34 13.11
CA LEU A 366 -10.32 -27.32 12.86
C LEU A 366 -10.88 -25.91 12.62
N ARG A 367 -10.42 -24.90 13.38
CA ARG A 367 -10.86 -23.51 13.22
C ARG A 367 -10.39 -22.88 11.91
N SER A 368 -9.22 -23.29 11.42
CA SER A 368 -8.60 -22.70 10.23
C SER A 368 -8.82 -23.50 8.95
N GLY A 369 -9.33 -24.73 9.07
CA GLY A 369 -9.47 -25.66 7.95
C GLY A 369 -8.11 -26.11 7.37
N ILE A 370 -7.01 -25.99 8.12
CA ILE A 370 -5.68 -26.41 7.68
C ILE A 370 -5.45 -27.87 8.08
N PRO A 371 -5.37 -28.82 7.13
CA PRO A 371 -5.18 -30.23 7.43
C PRO A 371 -3.80 -30.50 8.03
N ILE A 372 -3.70 -31.44 8.97
CA ILE A 372 -2.43 -31.92 9.53
C ILE A 372 -2.23 -33.36 9.12
N THR A 373 -1.08 -33.68 8.52
CA THR A 373 -0.79 -35.03 8.01
C THR A 373 0.10 -35.84 8.94
N SER A 374 0.92 -35.17 9.74
CA SER A 374 1.75 -35.81 10.75
C SER A 374 2.11 -34.86 11.88
N VAL A 375 2.42 -35.42 13.05
CA VAL A 375 2.85 -34.74 14.26
C VAL A 375 3.97 -35.52 14.95
N SER A 376 4.89 -34.79 15.59
CA SER A 376 5.89 -35.30 16.53
C SER A 376 5.58 -34.75 17.91
N LEU A 377 5.38 -35.63 18.88
CA LEU A 377 5.01 -35.31 20.24
C LEU A 377 6.10 -35.74 21.22
N ILE A 378 6.27 -34.97 22.29
CA ILE A 378 7.18 -35.29 23.38
C ILE A 378 6.40 -35.24 24.70
N GLY A 379 6.58 -36.25 25.55
CA GLY A 379 5.99 -36.31 26.88
C GLY A 379 6.52 -37.50 27.68
N GLY A 380 6.67 -37.34 29.01
CA GLY A 380 7.13 -38.42 29.89
C GLY A 380 8.52 -39.00 29.53
N GLY A 381 9.40 -38.20 28.92
CA GLY A 381 10.73 -38.65 28.46
C GLY A 381 10.73 -39.48 27.18
N ARG A 382 9.59 -39.56 26.46
CA ARG A 382 9.42 -40.29 25.21
C ARG A 382 9.07 -39.35 24.07
N THR A 383 9.42 -39.75 22.85
CA THR A 383 9.01 -39.08 21.61
C THR A 383 8.13 -40.03 20.80
N LEU A 384 7.02 -39.51 20.27
CA LEU A 384 6.09 -40.26 19.43
C LEU A 384 5.84 -39.51 18.13
N SER A 385 5.99 -40.20 17.01
CA SER A 385 5.61 -39.68 15.68
C SER A 385 4.33 -40.37 15.22
N TYR A 386 3.32 -39.59 14.85
CA TYR A 386 2.03 -40.08 14.35
C TYR A 386 1.66 -39.35 13.06
N GLY A 387 1.21 -40.07 12.03
CA GLY A 387 0.88 -39.46 10.75
C GLY A 387 0.30 -40.43 9.74
N SER A 388 -0.33 -39.87 8.70
CA SER A 388 -0.90 -40.62 7.59
C SER A 388 0.17 -41.00 6.56
N GLN A 389 0.16 -42.26 6.11
CA GLN A 389 1.00 -42.72 4.99
C GLN A 389 0.46 -42.21 3.64
N GLU A 390 -0.84 -41.92 3.56
CA GLU A 390 -1.52 -41.44 2.37
C GLU A 390 -1.58 -39.90 2.30
N GLY A 391 -1.04 -39.20 3.32
CA GLY A 391 -1.05 -37.74 3.38
C GLY A 391 -2.44 -37.15 3.64
N VAL A 392 -3.33 -37.92 4.27
CA VAL A 392 -4.67 -37.48 4.66
C VAL A 392 -4.62 -36.75 6.01
N ASP A 393 -5.59 -35.87 6.24
CA ASP A 393 -5.77 -35.21 7.53
C ASP A 393 -5.94 -36.23 8.65
N ILE A 394 -5.16 -36.08 9.72
CA ILE A 394 -5.19 -36.95 10.88
C ILE A 394 -6.03 -36.37 12.03
N ILE A 395 -6.51 -35.13 11.87
CA ILE A 395 -7.32 -34.45 12.89
C ILE A 395 -8.77 -34.95 12.80
N GLY A 396 -9.23 -35.59 13.89
CA GLY A 396 -10.61 -36.04 14.07
C GLY A 396 -11.08 -35.82 15.51
N ASP A 397 -12.34 -36.20 15.79
CA ASP A 397 -13.02 -35.91 17.06
C ASP A 397 -12.28 -36.44 18.31
N ASP A 398 -11.44 -37.48 18.16
CA ASP A 398 -10.68 -38.10 19.26
C ASP A 398 -9.16 -38.11 19.06
N PHE A 399 -8.62 -37.14 18.30
CA PHE A 399 -7.20 -37.08 17.99
C PHE A 399 -6.28 -37.05 19.24
N ALA A 400 -6.71 -36.38 20.32
CA ALA A 400 -5.84 -36.15 21.48
C ALA A 400 -5.77 -37.32 22.47
N ALA A 401 -6.81 -38.16 22.57
CA ALA A 401 -6.91 -39.18 23.60
C ALA A 401 -5.78 -40.23 23.56
N PRO A 402 -5.36 -40.78 22.39
CA PRO A 402 -4.28 -41.76 22.33
C PRO A 402 -2.96 -41.23 22.90
N PHE A 403 -2.72 -39.93 22.80
CA PHE A 403 -1.47 -39.31 23.27
C PHE A 403 -1.48 -39.06 24.78
N ALA A 404 -2.63 -38.70 25.34
CA ALA A 404 -2.78 -38.54 26.78
C ALA A 404 -2.49 -39.85 27.53
N GLU A 405 -2.91 -40.99 26.98
CA GLU A 405 -2.66 -42.32 27.55
C GLU A 405 -1.18 -42.73 27.47
N ASN A 406 -0.51 -42.46 26.34
CA ASN A 406 0.84 -42.97 26.06
C ASN A 406 1.98 -42.05 26.53
N LEU A 407 1.77 -40.74 26.53
CA LEU A 407 2.78 -39.71 26.84
C LEU A 407 2.47 -38.93 28.13
N GLY A 408 1.28 -39.14 28.71
CA GLY A 408 0.80 -38.44 29.90
C GLY A 408 0.19 -37.06 29.59
N SER A 409 -0.39 -36.42 30.62
CA SER A 409 -1.11 -35.14 30.50
C SER A 409 -0.22 -33.94 30.12
N GLY A 410 1.10 -34.08 30.23
CA GLY A 410 2.09 -33.07 29.84
C GLY A 410 2.63 -33.20 28.42
N ALA A 411 2.00 -34.02 27.57
CA ALA A 411 2.41 -34.18 26.18
C ALA A 411 2.29 -32.87 25.40
N VAL A 412 3.35 -32.52 24.69
CA VAL A 412 3.40 -31.32 23.84
C VAL A 412 3.79 -31.70 22.42
N VAL A 413 3.30 -30.93 21.45
CA VAL A 413 3.65 -31.11 20.05
C VAL A 413 4.93 -30.34 19.75
N GLU A 414 5.99 -31.06 19.39
CA GLU A 414 7.25 -30.45 18.95
C GLU A 414 7.18 -30.00 17.49
N ARG A 415 6.62 -30.85 16.62
CA ARG A 415 6.45 -30.56 15.19
C ARG A 415 5.11 -31.03 14.64
N ALA A 416 4.61 -30.35 13.62
CA ALA A 416 3.47 -30.80 12.82
C ALA A 416 3.71 -30.55 11.33
N VAL A 417 3.11 -31.34 10.45
CA VAL A 417 3.13 -31.10 9.00
C VAL A 417 1.74 -30.72 8.54
N ALA A 418 1.56 -29.45 8.21
CA ALA A 418 0.33 -28.88 7.69
C ALA A 418 0.29 -28.93 6.16
N LEU A 419 -0.90 -29.10 5.57
CA LEU A 419 -1.09 -28.98 4.12
C LEU A 419 -1.58 -27.59 3.74
N VAL A 420 -0.75 -26.87 2.99
CA VAL A 420 -1.13 -25.62 2.33
C VAL A 420 -1.81 -25.97 1.00
N GLU A 421 -2.97 -25.36 0.73
CA GLU A 421 -3.85 -25.72 -0.41
C GLU A 421 -4.19 -27.23 -0.48
N SER A 422 -4.29 -27.88 0.68
CA SER A 422 -4.57 -29.32 0.77
C SER A 422 -3.58 -30.22 0.02
N SER A 423 -2.39 -29.72 -0.36
CA SER A 423 -1.46 -30.45 -1.24
C SER A 423 0.02 -30.18 -0.98
N LYS A 424 0.42 -29.00 -0.50
CA LYS A 424 1.82 -28.64 -0.26
C LYS A 424 2.16 -28.78 1.23
N PRO A 425 3.04 -29.72 1.63
CA PRO A 425 3.38 -29.92 3.03
C PRO A 425 4.31 -28.81 3.54
N VAL A 426 3.93 -28.21 4.66
CA VAL A 426 4.71 -27.25 5.45
C VAL A 426 4.94 -27.82 6.83
N THR A 427 6.21 -27.96 7.19
CA THR A 427 6.61 -28.39 8.53
C THR A 427 6.59 -27.19 9.46
N ILE A 428 5.95 -27.35 10.60
CA ILE A 428 5.82 -26.35 11.66
C ILE A 428 6.63 -26.85 12.84
N ASP A 429 7.65 -26.11 13.22
CA ASP A 429 8.49 -26.37 14.38
C ASP A 429 8.11 -25.40 15.49
N PHE A 430 7.39 -25.92 16.49
CA PHE A 430 6.89 -25.13 17.61
C PHE A 430 8.00 -24.73 18.59
N SER A 431 9.11 -25.47 18.62
CA SER A 431 10.26 -25.15 19.49
C SER A 431 11.00 -23.89 19.03
N THR A 432 11.03 -23.66 17.71
CA THR A 432 11.73 -22.52 17.10
C THR A 432 10.78 -21.44 16.59
N GLY A 433 9.46 -21.65 16.66
CA GLY A 433 8.47 -20.74 16.08
C GLY A 433 8.63 -20.59 14.56
N THR A 434 9.07 -21.64 13.87
CA THR A 434 9.41 -21.59 12.44
C THR A 434 8.52 -22.54 11.64
N ALA A 435 7.96 -22.07 10.54
CA ALA A 435 7.31 -22.88 9.52
C ALA A 435 8.17 -22.91 8.26
N PHE A 436 8.38 -24.08 7.67
CA PHE A 436 9.20 -24.23 6.47
C PHE A 436 8.68 -25.32 5.54
N GLY A 437 8.75 -25.04 4.23
CA GLY A 437 8.45 -26.02 3.19
C GLY A 437 9.58 -27.04 3.01
N ARG A 438 9.38 -28.00 2.10
CA ARG A 438 10.47 -28.87 1.64
C ARG A 438 11.60 -28.03 1.00
N PRO A 439 12.87 -28.50 1.01
CA PRO A 439 14.00 -27.73 0.48
C PRO A 439 13.84 -27.20 -0.95
N SER A 440 13.09 -27.92 -1.79
CA SER A 440 12.80 -27.52 -3.18
C SER A 440 11.49 -26.73 -3.34
N ALA A 441 10.63 -26.67 -2.32
CA ALA A 441 9.31 -26.05 -2.42
C ALA A 441 9.40 -24.55 -2.12
N ARG A 442 9.12 -23.73 -3.13
CA ARG A 442 8.83 -22.29 -2.95
C ARG A 442 7.32 -22.12 -2.73
N LEU A 443 6.95 -21.41 -1.67
CA LEU A 443 5.57 -21.15 -1.29
C LEU A 443 5.26 -19.67 -1.43
N GLU A 444 4.04 -19.34 -1.81
CA GLU A 444 3.57 -17.95 -1.81
C GLU A 444 3.58 -17.40 -0.38
N ALA A 445 4.16 -16.21 -0.20
CA ALA A 445 4.29 -15.56 1.10
C ALA A 445 2.95 -15.42 1.86
N PRO A 446 1.81 -15.03 1.24
CA PRO A 446 0.50 -14.97 1.92
C PRO A 446 0.14 -16.28 2.60
N ARG A 447 0.38 -17.40 1.93
CA ARG A 447 -0.01 -18.73 2.40
C ARG A 447 0.89 -19.25 3.50
N LEU A 448 2.19 -18.99 3.36
CA LEU A 448 3.17 -19.33 4.38
C LEU A 448 2.90 -18.52 5.66
N LEU A 449 2.65 -17.21 5.54
CA LEU A 449 2.27 -16.36 6.67
C LEU A 449 0.97 -16.83 7.31
N TRP A 450 -0.07 -17.08 6.50
CA TRP A 450 -1.37 -17.55 6.99
C TRP A 450 -1.21 -18.81 7.84
N THR A 451 -0.48 -19.81 7.33
CA THR A 451 -0.21 -21.07 8.04
C THR A 451 0.59 -20.82 9.32
N THR A 452 1.62 -19.98 9.24
CA THR A 452 2.51 -19.68 10.36
C THR A 452 1.76 -18.97 11.49
N TRP A 453 1.06 -17.87 11.22
CA TRP A 453 0.34 -17.10 12.23
C TRP A 453 -0.84 -17.88 12.82
N THR A 454 -1.51 -18.71 12.02
CA THR A 454 -2.56 -19.61 12.53
C THR A 454 -2.03 -20.61 13.54
N MET A 455 -0.92 -21.26 13.21
CA MET A 455 -0.43 -22.39 13.99
C MET A 455 0.42 -21.94 15.17
N LEU A 456 1.24 -20.90 14.97
CA LEU A 456 2.22 -20.43 15.94
C LEU A 456 1.82 -19.12 16.65
N GLY A 457 0.95 -18.30 16.06
CA GLY A 457 0.49 -17.05 16.67
C GLY A 457 -0.66 -17.24 17.67
N GLU A 458 -0.83 -16.24 18.54
CA GLU A 458 -1.97 -16.14 19.46
C GLU A 458 -2.69 -14.81 19.21
N LEU A 459 -3.69 -14.84 18.32
CA LEU A 459 -4.50 -13.67 17.98
C LEU A 459 -5.92 -13.80 18.51
N ASP A 460 -6.48 -12.70 19.00
CA ASP A 460 -7.91 -12.57 19.28
C ASP A 460 -8.75 -12.35 18.01
N SER A 461 -10.08 -12.33 18.15
CA SER A 461 -11.01 -12.20 17.01
C SER A 461 -10.82 -10.91 16.20
N SER A 462 -10.47 -9.80 16.84
CA SER A 462 -10.26 -8.51 16.18
C SER A 462 -8.92 -8.46 15.45
N GLU A 463 -7.88 -9.01 16.08
CA GLU A 463 -6.54 -9.14 15.51
C GLU A 463 -6.56 -10.07 14.29
N TRP A 464 -7.33 -11.16 14.36
CA TRP A 464 -7.58 -12.07 13.26
C TRP A 464 -8.24 -11.40 12.05
N ALA A 465 -9.22 -10.53 12.27
CA ALA A 465 -9.87 -9.79 11.19
C ALA A 465 -8.88 -8.87 10.46
N SER A 466 -8.05 -8.15 11.23
CA SER A 466 -7.02 -7.26 10.68
C SER A 466 -5.91 -8.03 9.95
N PHE A 467 -5.45 -9.15 10.50
CA PHE A 467 -4.51 -10.07 9.82
C PHE A 467 -5.06 -10.60 8.50
N THR A 468 -6.33 -10.99 8.50
CA THR A 468 -7.00 -11.47 7.29
C THR A 468 -7.03 -10.37 6.22
N ARG A 469 -7.33 -9.13 6.57
CA ARG A 469 -7.32 -8.02 5.59
C ARG A 469 -5.97 -7.82 4.91
N VAL A 470 -4.85 -8.05 5.61
CA VAL A 470 -3.49 -7.82 5.08
C VAL A 470 -2.93 -9.03 4.34
N VAL A 471 -3.19 -10.25 4.83
CA VAL A 471 -2.50 -11.46 4.39
C VAL A 471 -3.39 -12.41 3.58
N ARG A 472 -4.73 -12.24 3.56
CA ARG A 472 -5.67 -13.23 2.99
C ARG A 472 -5.21 -13.75 1.62
N PRO A 473 -4.97 -15.08 1.50
CA PRO A 473 -4.71 -15.71 0.22
C PRO A 473 -5.92 -15.54 -0.71
N LYS A 474 -5.70 -15.33 -2.02
CA LYS A 474 -6.80 -15.32 -2.99
C LYS A 474 -7.46 -16.70 -2.99
N GLU A 475 -8.77 -16.77 -2.76
CA GLU A 475 -9.54 -17.98 -3.06
C GLU A 475 -9.35 -18.29 -4.54
N ARG A 476 -9.00 -19.55 -4.85
CA ARG A 476 -9.07 -20.03 -6.22
C ARG A 476 -10.54 -19.88 -6.62
N ALA A 477 -10.82 -19.22 -7.74
CA ALA A 477 -12.10 -19.37 -8.39
C ALA A 477 -12.24 -20.87 -8.74
N LEU A 478 -12.85 -21.63 -7.83
CA LEU A 478 -13.48 -22.89 -8.17
C LEU A 478 -14.62 -22.47 -9.10
N GLY A 479 -14.60 -22.99 -10.34
CA GLY A 479 -15.61 -22.65 -11.33
C GLY A 479 -17.01 -22.89 -10.77
N GLU A 480 -17.93 -21.98 -11.10
CA GLU A 480 -19.35 -22.02 -10.74
C GLU A 480 -20.09 -23.27 -11.29
N ASP A 481 -19.42 -24.16 -12.03
CA ASP A 481 -20.02 -25.34 -12.68
C ASP A 481 -19.87 -26.67 -11.91
N GLU A 482 -19.23 -26.70 -10.72
CA GLU A 482 -19.17 -27.93 -9.89
C GLU A 482 -20.05 -27.89 -8.62
N PHE A 483 -20.89 -26.86 -8.48
CA PHE A 483 -21.84 -26.72 -7.36
C PHE A 483 -23.29 -27.11 -7.71
N LEU A 484 -23.48 -27.96 -8.72
CA LEU A 484 -24.81 -28.48 -9.09
C LEU A 484 -24.85 -30.00 -9.25
N ASP A 485 -24.51 -30.77 -8.21
CA ASP A 485 -25.21 -32.05 -8.01
C ASP A 485 -25.20 -32.52 -6.55
N ILE A 486 -26.02 -31.89 -5.71
CA ILE A 486 -26.44 -32.46 -4.42
C ILE A 486 -27.96 -32.54 -4.41
N ARG A 487 -28.54 -33.36 -5.30
CA ARG A 487 -29.90 -33.88 -5.13
C ARG A 487 -29.88 -35.40 -5.06
N THR A 488 -30.11 -35.89 -3.83
CA THR A 488 -30.53 -37.25 -3.45
C THR A 488 -29.60 -38.41 -3.81
N PRO A 489 -29.00 -39.12 -2.81
CA PRO A 489 -28.44 -40.44 -3.05
C PRO A 489 -29.57 -41.45 -3.23
N ARG A 490 -29.87 -41.82 -4.48
CA ARG A 490 -30.53 -43.10 -4.76
C ARG A 490 -29.52 -44.21 -4.44
N ARG A 491 -29.75 -44.84 -3.29
CA ARG A 491 -29.09 -46.05 -2.78
C ARG A 491 -28.87 -47.12 -3.85
N ALA A 492 -27.77 -47.87 -3.68
CA ALA A 492 -27.87 -49.30 -3.36
C ALA A 492 -26.55 -49.86 -2.77
N ILE A 493 -26.31 -49.72 -1.45
CA ILE A 493 -25.66 -50.77 -0.65
C ILE A 493 -26.29 -50.75 0.77
N SER A 494 -26.72 -51.94 1.20
CA SER A 494 -27.49 -52.27 2.40
C SER A 494 -26.72 -52.07 3.72
N GLY A 495 -27.43 -51.64 4.77
CA GLY A 495 -26.98 -51.60 6.18
C GLY A 495 -27.57 -50.42 6.95
N PRO A 496 -27.89 -50.55 8.27
CA PRO A 496 -28.73 -49.59 8.99
C PRO A 496 -28.00 -48.26 9.18
N GLY A 497 -28.67 -47.15 8.82
CA GLY A 497 -28.00 -45.92 8.42
C GLY A 497 -28.01 -44.73 9.39
N PRO A 498 -27.34 -43.64 8.98
CA PRO A 498 -26.85 -42.51 9.77
C PRO A 498 -27.83 -41.32 9.79
N VAL A 499 -29.12 -41.59 9.97
CA VAL A 499 -30.16 -40.55 9.92
C VAL A 499 -30.14 -39.70 11.19
N GLU A 500 -29.76 -40.28 12.33
CA GLU A 500 -29.81 -39.61 13.64
C GLU A 500 -28.68 -38.58 13.81
N ALA A 501 -27.47 -38.84 13.29
CA ALA A 501 -26.34 -37.92 13.37
C ALA A 501 -26.48 -36.69 12.46
N VAL A 502 -26.94 -36.90 11.21
CA VAL A 502 -27.20 -35.80 10.26
C VAL A 502 -28.41 -34.97 10.69
N THR A 503 -29.47 -35.60 11.20
CA THR A 503 -30.62 -34.85 11.73
C THR A 503 -30.27 -34.11 13.02
N THR A 504 -29.41 -34.64 13.88
CA THR A 504 -28.96 -33.93 15.10
C THR A 504 -28.08 -32.72 14.78
N ARG A 505 -27.19 -32.83 13.78
CA ARG A 505 -26.33 -31.71 13.34
C ARG A 505 -27.11 -30.62 12.62
N LEU A 506 -28.06 -30.98 11.75
CA LEU A 506 -29.00 -30.02 11.14
C LEU A 506 -29.94 -29.37 12.16
N ARG A 507 -30.33 -30.11 13.21
CA ARG A 507 -31.16 -29.58 14.30
C ARG A 507 -30.37 -28.59 15.18
N SER A 508 -29.10 -28.86 15.44
CA SER A 508 -28.19 -27.96 16.16
C SER A 508 -27.91 -26.66 15.39
N LEU A 509 -27.60 -26.74 14.09
CA LEU A 509 -27.40 -25.55 13.25
C LEU A 509 -28.69 -24.73 13.11
N ARG A 510 -29.85 -25.40 12.96
CA ARG A 510 -31.15 -24.72 12.95
C ARG A 510 -31.46 -24.06 14.29
N HIS A 511 -31.08 -24.66 15.40
CA HIS A 511 -31.27 -24.09 16.74
C HIS A 511 -30.42 -22.83 16.91
N GLN A 512 -29.14 -22.88 16.53
CA GLN A 512 -28.23 -21.72 16.61
C GLN A 512 -28.65 -20.56 15.69
N LEU A 513 -29.14 -20.86 14.48
CA LEU A 513 -29.67 -19.85 13.56
C LEU A 513 -31.03 -19.30 14.02
N ALA A 514 -31.82 -20.06 14.77
CA ALA A 514 -33.09 -19.60 15.36
C ALA A 514 -32.85 -18.74 16.62
N ASP A 515 -31.85 -19.10 17.44
CA ASP A 515 -31.44 -18.31 18.61
C ASP A 515 -30.88 -16.95 18.18
N ALA A 516 -29.98 -16.94 17.18
CA ALA A 516 -29.43 -15.71 16.60
C ALA A 516 -30.50 -14.84 15.93
N GLU A 517 -31.45 -15.44 15.20
CA GLU A 517 -32.57 -14.68 14.63
C GLU A 517 -33.44 -14.05 15.72
N THR A 518 -33.72 -14.76 16.80
CA THR A 518 -34.54 -14.24 17.91
C THR A 518 -33.85 -13.05 18.59
N GLU A 519 -32.54 -13.14 18.78
CA GLU A 519 -31.71 -12.07 19.34
C GLU A 519 -31.66 -10.84 18.41
N TYR A 520 -31.42 -11.05 17.11
CA TYR A 520 -31.42 -9.97 16.12
C TYR A 520 -32.81 -9.35 15.93
N ARG A 521 -33.90 -10.13 15.94
CA ARG A 521 -35.27 -9.59 15.91
C ARG A 521 -35.58 -8.75 17.14
N SER A 522 -35.09 -9.15 18.32
CA SER A 522 -35.26 -8.36 19.55
C SER A 522 -34.49 -7.04 19.48
N ALA A 523 -33.22 -7.07 19.06
CA ALA A 523 -32.37 -5.89 18.95
C ALA A 523 -32.83 -4.95 17.82
N ALA A 524 -33.25 -5.48 16.67
CA ALA A 524 -33.83 -4.71 15.57
C ALA A 524 -35.13 -4.01 15.99
N ARG A 525 -36.01 -4.67 16.76
CA ARG A 525 -37.21 -4.01 17.32
C ARG A 525 -36.90 -2.90 18.32
N SER A 526 -35.72 -2.93 18.95
CA SER A 526 -35.26 -1.85 19.82
C SER A 526 -34.58 -0.68 19.09
N GLY A 527 -34.51 -0.72 17.76
CA GLY A 527 -33.98 0.38 16.94
C GLY A 527 -32.49 0.29 16.62
N ASP A 528 -31.83 -0.84 16.91
CA ASP A 528 -30.42 -1.04 16.58
C ASP A 528 -30.24 -1.26 15.06
N LEU A 529 -29.69 -0.25 14.38
CA LEU A 529 -29.48 -0.25 12.93
C LEU A 529 -28.52 -1.37 12.46
N TYR A 530 -27.55 -1.76 13.28
CA TYR A 530 -26.62 -2.84 12.96
C TYR A 530 -27.30 -4.21 13.10
N ALA A 531 -28.13 -4.39 14.13
CA ALA A 531 -28.96 -5.58 14.27
C ALA A 531 -30.00 -5.71 13.15
N MET A 532 -30.56 -4.60 12.66
CA MET A 532 -31.45 -4.58 11.49
C MET A 532 -30.71 -5.01 10.22
N LEU A 533 -29.48 -4.54 9.99
CA LEU A 533 -28.63 -4.96 8.87
C LEU A 533 -28.34 -6.47 8.91
N LEU A 534 -27.90 -6.97 10.07
CA LEU A 534 -27.58 -8.39 10.26
C LEU A 534 -28.82 -9.29 10.14
N LEU A 535 -29.98 -8.83 10.61
CA LEU A 535 -31.25 -9.52 10.43
C LEU A 535 -31.68 -9.58 8.96
N GLY A 536 -31.48 -8.49 8.20
CA GLY A 536 -31.71 -8.44 6.77
C GLY A 536 -30.88 -9.48 6.01
N MET A 537 -29.56 -9.55 6.27
CA MET A 537 -28.67 -10.54 5.64
C MET A 537 -29.04 -11.98 6.02
N LEU A 538 -29.48 -12.20 7.25
CA LEU A 538 -29.91 -13.52 7.72
C LEU A 538 -31.20 -13.98 7.02
N LEU A 539 -32.14 -13.05 6.78
CA LEU A 539 -33.40 -13.33 6.08
C LEU A 539 -33.19 -13.51 4.58
N GLU A 540 -32.28 -12.74 3.98
CA GLU A 540 -31.84 -12.92 2.60
C GLU A 540 -31.25 -14.31 2.37
N HIS A 541 -30.36 -14.75 3.27
CA HIS A 541 -29.80 -16.11 3.23
C HIS A 541 -30.84 -17.22 3.42
N LYS A 542 -31.97 -16.92 4.08
CA LYS A 542 -33.13 -17.82 4.21
C LYS A 542 -34.08 -17.77 3.01
N GLY A 543 -33.85 -16.86 2.05
CA GLY A 543 -34.73 -16.63 0.90
C GLY A 543 -35.98 -15.82 1.25
N GLU A 544 -36.05 -15.22 2.44
CA GLU A 544 -37.15 -14.35 2.89
C GLU A 544 -36.93 -12.91 2.43
N LEU A 545 -36.76 -12.74 1.11
CA LEU A 545 -36.24 -11.52 0.49
C LEU A 545 -37.11 -10.28 0.78
N THR A 546 -38.42 -10.44 0.90
CA THR A 546 -39.35 -9.34 1.20
C THR A 546 -39.19 -8.83 2.64
N GLU A 547 -38.92 -9.71 3.60
CA GLU A 547 -38.67 -9.28 4.98
C GLU A 547 -37.25 -8.71 5.11
N ALA A 548 -36.27 -9.28 4.40
CA ALA A 548 -34.91 -8.75 4.32
C ALA A 548 -34.89 -7.30 3.82
N GLU A 549 -35.66 -6.98 2.77
CA GLU A 549 -35.76 -5.63 2.22
C GLU A 549 -36.28 -4.61 3.24
N ILE A 550 -37.30 -4.98 4.04
CA ILE A 550 -37.87 -4.13 5.08
C ILE A 550 -36.81 -3.78 6.13
N TRP A 551 -36.00 -4.76 6.53
CA TRP A 551 -34.95 -4.55 7.52
C TRP A 551 -33.76 -3.77 6.95
N PHE A 552 -33.36 -4.01 5.70
CA PHE A 552 -32.33 -3.20 5.04
C PHE A 552 -32.75 -1.74 4.89
N ARG A 553 -34.00 -1.47 4.50
CA ARG A 553 -34.54 -0.09 4.43
C ARG A 553 -34.59 0.58 5.79
N SER A 554 -34.90 -0.18 6.84
CA SER A 554 -34.95 0.33 8.22
C SER A 554 -33.55 0.55 8.82
N ALA A 555 -32.54 -0.16 8.31
CA ALA A 555 -31.14 -0.05 8.71
C ALA A 555 -30.38 1.12 8.05
N ILE A 556 -31.03 1.90 7.17
CA ILE A 556 -30.37 3.00 6.45
C ILE A 556 -30.03 4.14 7.41
N ASP A 557 -28.72 4.34 7.62
CA ASP A 557 -28.15 5.47 8.35
C ASP A 557 -27.66 6.53 7.34
N PRO A 558 -28.09 7.80 7.43
CA PRO A 558 -27.62 8.88 6.54
C PRO A 558 -26.09 9.07 6.50
N GLY A 559 -25.35 8.56 7.49
CA GLY A 559 -23.89 8.63 7.56
C GLY A 559 -23.15 7.34 7.21
N LYS A 560 -23.84 6.24 6.87
CA LYS A 560 -23.21 4.94 6.57
C LYS A 560 -23.84 4.26 5.35
N GLY A 561 -23.01 3.91 4.36
CA GLY A 561 -23.46 3.31 3.10
C GLY A 561 -23.76 1.81 3.15
N GLU A 562 -23.48 1.11 4.25
CA GLU A 562 -23.48 -0.36 4.33
C GLU A 562 -24.87 -0.97 4.05
N ALA A 563 -25.92 -0.46 4.69
CA ALA A 563 -27.29 -0.90 4.45
C ALA A 563 -27.83 -0.49 3.07
N MET A 564 -27.33 0.61 2.50
CA MET A 564 -27.68 1.04 1.14
C MET A 564 -27.07 0.12 0.07
N VAL A 565 -25.85 -0.38 0.29
CA VAL A 565 -25.21 -1.37 -0.60
C VAL A 565 -25.91 -2.72 -0.50
N ALA A 566 -26.23 -3.19 0.71
CA ALA A 566 -26.97 -4.44 0.91
C ALA A 566 -28.37 -4.39 0.25
N LEU A 567 -29.08 -3.26 0.38
CA LEU A 567 -30.36 -3.06 -0.31
C LEU A 567 -30.21 -3.01 -1.84
N GLY A 568 -29.13 -2.40 -2.35
CA GLY A 568 -28.82 -2.39 -3.77
C GLY A 568 -28.59 -3.79 -4.33
N SER A 569 -27.83 -4.63 -3.61
CA SER A 569 -27.56 -6.03 -3.97
C SER A 569 -28.84 -6.85 -4.00
N LEU A 570 -29.68 -6.73 -2.96
CA LEU A 570 -30.94 -7.46 -2.88
C LEU A 570 -31.90 -7.09 -4.04
N LEU A 571 -31.99 -5.80 -4.38
CA LEU A 571 -32.82 -5.32 -5.49
C LEU A 571 -32.28 -5.76 -6.85
N GLU A 572 -30.95 -5.87 -6.99
CA GLU A 572 -30.31 -6.41 -8.19
C GLU A 572 -30.63 -7.89 -8.37
N GLU A 573 -30.56 -8.70 -7.30
CA GLU A 573 -30.94 -10.11 -7.30
C GLU A 573 -32.43 -10.32 -7.61
N GLN A 574 -33.30 -9.38 -7.23
CA GLN A 574 -34.73 -9.37 -7.57
C GLN A 574 -35.01 -8.86 -9.01
N GLY A 575 -34.00 -8.37 -9.73
CA GLY A 575 -34.13 -7.82 -11.08
C GLY A 575 -34.62 -6.37 -11.14
N GLU A 576 -34.70 -5.67 -10.01
CA GLU A 576 -35.07 -4.26 -9.88
C GLU A 576 -33.85 -3.33 -10.09
N ILE A 577 -33.17 -3.51 -11.22
CA ILE A 577 -31.88 -2.88 -11.53
C ILE A 577 -31.91 -1.34 -11.43
N ALA A 578 -33.02 -0.72 -11.85
CA ALA A 578 -33.16 0.73 -11.81
C ALA A 578 -33.20 1.29 -10.38
N GLU A 579 -33.74 0.54 -9.43
CA GLU A 579 -33.82 0.91 -8.02
C GLU A 579 -32.48 0.61 -7.32
N ALA A 580 -31.87 -0.54 -7.63
CA ALA A 580 -30.53 -0.92 -7.17
C ALA A 580 -29.47 0.16 -7.48
N VAL A 581 -29.44 0.66 -8.71
CA VAL A 581 -28.52 1.73 -9.15
C VAL A 581 -28.72 3.03 -8.35
N LYS A 582 -29.95 3.36 -7.94
CA LYS A 582 -30.19 4.55 -7.11
C LYS A 582 -29.56 4.39 -5.72
N TRP A 583 -29.70 3.21 -5.12
CA TRP A 583 -29.13 2.92 -3.81
C TRP A 583 -27.61 2.85 -3.83
N TYR A 584 -27.01 2.25 -4.87
CA TYR A 584 -25.55 2.29 -5.04
C TYR A 584 -25.01 3.72 -5.23
N ARG A 585 -25.73 4.58 -5.95
CA ARG A 585 -25.34 5.99 -6.10
C ARG A 585 -25.46 6.78 -4.80
N LEU A 586 -26.48 6.50 -3.99
CA LEU A 586 -26.63 7.12 -2.67
C LEU A 586 -25.55 6.63 -1.72
N ALA A 587 -25.23 5.33 -1.72
CA ALA A 587 -24.14 4.77 -0.93
C ALA A 587 -22.79 5.41 -1.30
N ALA A 588 -22.50 5.58 -2.59
CA ALA A 588 -21.27 6.22 -3.06
C ALA A 588 -21.14 7.68 -2.60
N LYS A 589 -22.24 8.43 -2.56
CA LYS A 589 -22.27 9.81 -2.07
C LYS A 589 -22.04 9.96 -0.56
N VAL A 590 -22.30 8.91 0.22
CA VAL A 590 -22.04 8.89 1.68
C VAL A 590 -20.57 8.57 1.98
N VAL A 591 -19.85 7.95 1.03
CA VAL A 591 -18.43 7.59 1.16
C VAL A 591 -17.50 8.73 0.69
N GLU A 592 -18.02 9.70 -0.06
CA GLU A 592 -17.32 10.94 -0.39
C GLU A 592 -17.60 12.01 0.69
N PRO A 593 -16.59 12.50 1.44
CA PRO A 593 -16.76 13.56 2.44
C PRO A 593 -17.01 14.95 1.86
#